data_AF-A0AAW6STG3-F1
#
_entry.id   AF-A0AAW6STG3-F1
#
_cell.length_a   1.000
_cell.length_b   1.000
_cell.length_c   1.000
_cell.angle_alpha   90.00
_cell.angle_beta   90.00
_cell.angle_gamma   90.00
#
_symmetry.space_group_name_H-M   'P 1'
#
loop_
_entity.id
_entity.type
_entity.pdbx_description
1 polymer ?
#
loop_
_entity_poly.entity_id
_entity_poly.type
_entity_poly.pdbx_seq_one_letter_code
_entity_poly.pdbx_strand_id
1 'polypeptide(L)'
;MDEKTKSTLLNLLKLDLGITHNLRDTYFNNILDSSYNEIITMGASLNLTNTDDQMLIVDFAAWNYRNRQENIPLSRSIQFRIHNRLIKKAGSADAITEA
;
A
#
# COMPACT_ATOMS: atom_id res chain seq x y z
N MET A 1 -4.57 7.34 8.39
CA MET A 1 -3.45 6.61 9.03
C MET A 1 -3.04 7.39 10.27
N ASP A 2 -2.70 6.73 11.37
CA ASP A 2 -2.15 7.41 12.56
C ASP A 2 -0.68 7.82 12.35
N GLU A 3 -0.18 8.75 13.17
CA GLU A 3 1.18 9.30 13.02
C GLU A 3 2.28 8.25 13.17
N LYS A 4 2.11 7.27 14.07
CA LYS A 4 3.11 6.22 14.31
C LYS A 4 3.22 5.30 13.09
N THR A 5 2.09 4.88 12.54
CA THR A 5 2.06 4.10 11.29
C THR A 5 2.69 4.90 10.16
N LYS A 6 2.35 6.19 10.02
CA LYS A 6 2.90 7.03 8.95
C LYS A 6 4.43 7.14 9.02
N SER A 7 4.99 7.36 10.22
CA SER A 7 6.44 7.37 10.44
C SER A 7 7.08 6.03 10.08
N THR A 8 6.44 4.91 10.44
CA THR A 8 6.92 3.56 10.11
C THR A 8 6.95 3.33 8.60
N LEU A 9 5.87 3.64 7.90
CA LEU A 9 5.78 3.50 6.44
C LEU A 9 6.79 4.40 5.71
N LEU A 10 6.98 5.63 6.19
CA LEU A 10 7.98 6.55 5.63
C LEU A 10 9.39 5.99 5.74
N ASN A 11 9.75 5.44 6.91
CA ASN A 11 11.06 4.83 7.11
C ASN A 11 11.26 3.60 6.20
N LEU A 12 10.24 2.74 6.08
CA LEU A 12 10.29 1.58 5.18
C LEU A 12 10.43 1.99 3.71
N LEU A 13 9.66 2.98 3.26
CA LEU A 13 9.75 3.50 1.91
C LEU A 13 11.13 4.10 1.61
N LYS A 14 11.69 4.87 2.54
CA LYS A 14 13.04 5.41 2.41
C LYS A 14 14.09 4.32 2.30
N LEU A 15 13.98 3.26 3.11
CA LEU A 15 14.88 2.11 3.04
C LEU A 15 14.78 1.41 1.68
N ASP A 16 13.57 1.18 1.16
CA ASP A 16 13.36 0.57 -0.16
C ASP A 16 13.90 1.44 -1.31
N LEU A 17 13.80 2.77 -1.19
CA LEU A 17 14.32 3.70 -2.18
C LEU A 17 15.83 4.01 -2.00
N GLY A 18 16.46 3.52 -0.93
CA GLY A 18 17.86 3.83 -0.61
C GLY A 18 18.11 5.30 -0.23
N ILE A 19 17.11 5.98 0.34
CA ILE A 19 17.16 7.41 0.68
C ILE A 19 17.41 7.60 2.18
N THR A 20 18.46 8.32 2.53
CA THR A 20 18.88 8.55 3.93
C THR A 20 18.61 9.97 4.44
N HIS A 21 18.23 10.90 3.56
CA HIS A 21 17.98 12.30 3.90
C HIS A 21 16.48 12.61 4.01
N ASN A 22 16.15 13.73 4.68
CA ASN A 22 14.76 14.07 5.03
C ASN A 22 14.14 15.19 4.17
N LEU A 23 14.85 15.67 3.15
CA LEU A 23 14.41 16.81 2.32
C LEU A 23 13.09 16.55 1.57
N ARG A 24 12.74 15.28 1.34
CA ARG A 24 11.56 14.87 0.56
C ARG A 24 10.48 14.19 1.41
N ASP A 25 10.56 14.30 2.72
CA ASP A 25 9.64 13.58 3.63
C ASP A 25 8.20 13.99 3.43
N THR A 26 7.94 15.29 3.28
CA THR A 26 6.62 15.82 2.96
C THR A 26 6.07 15.21 1.68
N TYR A 27 6.91 15.08 0.66
CA TYR A 27 6.52 14.49 -0.62
C TYR A 27 6.25 12.99 -0.51
N PHE A 28 7.11 12.23 0.17
CA PHE A 28 6.90 10.79 0.38
C PHE A 28 5.68 10.48 1.25
N ASN A 29 5.42 11.31 2.25
CA ASN A 29 4.19 11.23 3.03
C ASN A 29 2.94 11.39 2.15
N ASN A 30 2.95 12.35 1.23
CA ASN A 30 1.83 12.52 0.28
C ASN A 30 1.67 11.33 -0.67
N ILE A 31 2.78 10.72 -1.13
CA ILE A 31 2.72 9.50 -1.94
C ILE A 31 2.12 8.35 -1.13
N LEU A 32 2.53 8.16 0.13
CA LEU A 32 1.99 7.11 0.98
C LEU A 32 0.48 7.30 1.23
N ASP A 33 0.05 8.53 1.52
CA ASP A 33 -1.37 8.86 1.69
C ASP A 33 -2.15 8.59 0.39
N SER A 34 -1.62 9.01 -0.76
CA SER A 34 -2.21 8.75 -2.07
C SER A 34 -2.31 7.25 -2.37
N SER A 35 -1.25 6.49 -2.09
CA SER A 35 -1.18 5.05 -2.33
C SER A 35 -2.21 4.29 -1.48
N TYR A 36 -2.32 4.65 -0.20
CA TYR A 36 -3.34 4.11 0.69
C TYR A 36 -4.76 4.39 0.16
N ASN A 37 -5.04 5.63 -0.23
CA ASN A 37 -6.35 6.03 -0.75
C ASN A 37 -6.69 5.33 -2.08
N GLU A 38 -5.71 5.17 -2.97
CA GLU A 38 -5.90 4.52 -4.26
C GLU A 38 -6.24 3.03 -4.10
N ILE A 39 -5.53 2.31 -3.22
CA ILE A 39 -5.82 0.91 -2.92
C ILE A 39 -7.23 0.75 -2.34
N ILE A 40 -7.67 1.67 -1.47
CA ILE A 40 -9.04 1.66 -0.95
C ILE A 40 -10.07 1.97 -2.04
N THR A 41 -9.75 2.89 -2.94
CA THR A 41 -10.61 3.25 -4.09
C THR A 41 -10.79 2.07 -5.05
N MET A 42 -9.74 1.24 -5.20
CA MET A 42 -9.83 -0.05 -5.91
C MET A 42 -10.73 -1.08 -5.20
N GLY A 43 -11.19 -0.80 -3.98
CA GLY A 43 -12.15 -1.59 -3.22
C GLY A 43 -11.54 -2.47 -2.14
N ALA A 44 -10.20 -2.52 -2.04
CA ALA A 44 -9.51 -3.34 -1.07
C ALA A 44 -9.66 -2.78 0.35
N SER A 45 -9.72 -3.67 1.34
CA SER A 45 -9.67 -3.29 2.75
C SER A 45 -8.24 -3.51 3.26
N LEU A 46 -7.71 -2.53 3.98
CA LEU A 46 -6.38 -2.57 4.57
C LEU A 46 -6.50 -2.45 6.09
N ASN A 47 -5.83 -3.34 6.80
CA ASN A 47 -5.63 -3.26 8.23
C ASN A 47 -4.20 -2.78 8.52
N LEU A 48 -4.07 -1.52 8.93
CA LEU A 48 -2.78 -0.89 9.21
C LEU A 48 -2.05 -1.46 10.43
N THR A 49 -2.65 -2.34 11.22
CA THR A 49 -1.94 -3.10 12.27
C THR A 49 -1.21 -4.31 11.72
N ASN A 50 -1.56 -4.78 10.50
CA ASN A 50 -0.92 -5.90 9.83
C ASN A 50 0.27 -5.43 8.98
N THR A 51 1.44 -6.03 9.22
CA THR A 51 2.65 -5.77 8.45
C THR A 51 2.48 -6.05 6.95
N ASP A 52 1.66 -7.02 6.55
CA ASP A 52 1.43 -7.34 5.12
C ASP A 52 0.74 -6.20 4.36
N ASP A 53 -0.16 -5.49 5.04
CA ASP A 53 -0.89 -4.35 4.49
C ASP A 53 -0.02 -3.09 4.49
N GLN A 54 0.78 -2.89 5.53
CA GLN A 54 1.80 -1.85 5.58
C GLN A 54 2.80 -2.00 4.43
N MET A 55 3.33 -3.21 4.22
CA MET A 55 4.26 -3.50 3.12
C MET A 55 3.59 -3.32 1.76
N LEU A 56 2.30 -3.63 1.62
CA LEU A 56 1.60 -3.40 0.35
C LEU A 56 1.57 -1.91 -0.01
N ILE A 57 1.28 -1.04 0.96
CA ILE A 57 1.27 0.41 0.75
C ILE A 57 2.67 0.91 0.36
N VAL A 58 3.71 0.43 1.04
CA VAL A 58 5.11 0.79 0.76
C VAL A 58 5.52 0.36 -0.65
N ASP A 59 5.26 -0.90 -1.02
CA ASP A 59 5.61 -1.43 -2.34
C ASP A 59 4.87 -0.70 -3.45
N PHE A 60 3.59 -0.38 -3.24
CA PHE A 60 2.78 0.41 -4.15
C PHE A 60 3.33 1.83 -4.32
N ALA A 61 3.63 2.51 -3.21
CA ALA A 61 4.23 3.83 -3.19
C ALA A 61 5.59 3.86 -3.90
N ALA A 62 6.46 2.89 -3.63
CA ALA A 62 7.76 2.75 -4.26
C ALA A 62 7.63 2.49 -5.77
N TRP A 63 6.69 1.62 -6.17
CA TRP A 63 6.42 1.35 -7.58
C TRP A 63 5.93 2.60 -8.31
N ASN A 64 4.97 3.33 -7.73
CA ASN A 64 4.49 4.59 -8.31
C ASN A 64 5.60 5.65 -8.40
N TYR A 65 6.45 5.75 -7.37
CA TYR A 65 7.56 6.70 -7.38
C TYR A 65 8.56 6.42 -8.51
N ARG A 66 8.92 5.15 -8.69
CA ARG A 66 9.88 4.71 -9.72
C ARG A 66 9.32 4.88 -11.13
N ASN A 67 8.03 4.62 -11.33
CA ASN A 67 7.40 4.56 -12.66
C ASN A 67 6.55 5.79 -12.99
N ARG A 68 6.67 6.89 -12.24
CA ARG A 68 5.82 8.08 -12.36
C ARG A 68 5.76 8.72 -13.76
N GLN A 69 6.80 8.51 -14.58
CA GLN A 69 6.92 9.13 -15.91
C GLN A 69 6.43 8.20 -17.02
N GLU A 70 6.23 6.92 -16.71
CA GLU A 70 5.91 5.90 -17.67
C GLU A 70 4.46 5.48 -17.50
N ASN A 71 3.70 5.42 -18.59
CA ASN A 71 2.35 4.90 -18.58
C ASN A 71 2.35 3.37 -18.64
N ILE A 72 3.03 2.74 -17.67
CA ILE A 72 3.13 1.28 -17.57
C ILE A 72 2.10 0.75 -16.57
N PRO A 73 1.59 -0.48 -16.78
CA PRO A 73 0.68 -1.09 -15.83
C PRO A 73 1.41 -1.45 -14.52
N LEU A 74 0.66 -1.42 -13.41
CA LEU A 74 1.11 -1.88 -12.09
C LEU A 74 1.82 -3.24 -12.17
N SER A 75 2.83 -3.46 -11.32
CA SER A 75 3.46 -4.78 -11.21
C SER A 75 2.43 -5.87 -10.90
N ARG A 76 2.53 -7.01 -11.58
CA ARG A 76 1.61 -8.15 -11.42
C ARG A 76 1.55 -8.65 -9.97
N SER A 77 2.66 -8.59 -9.23
CA SER A 77 2.69 -8.99 -7.81
C SER A 77 1.83 -8.09 -6.94
N ILE A 78 1.89 -6.76 -7.15
CA ILE A 78 1.09 -5.77 -6.44
C ILE A 78 -0.38 -5.95 -6.79
N GLN A 79 -0.68 -6.12 -8.09
CA GLN A 79 -2.04 -6.41 -8.54
C GLN A 79 -2.61 -7.63 -7.82
N PHE A 80 -1.90 -8.77 -7.79
CA PHE A 80 -2.37 -9.98 -7.12
C PHE A 80 -2.63 -9.77 -5.62
N ARG A 81 -1.75 -9.03 -4.93
CA ARG A 81 -1.94 -8.73 -3.51
C ARG A 81 -3.19 -7.89 -3.25
N ILE A 82 -3.52 -6.95 -4.13
CA ILE A 82 -4.76 -6.17 -4.06
C ILE A 82 -5.97 -7.07 -4.33
N HIS A 83 -5.93 -7.88 -5.40
CA HIS A 83 -7.01 -8.80 -5.74
C HIS A 83 -7.31 -9.82 -4.64
N ASN A 84 -6.29 -10.37 -3.98
CA ASN A 84 -6.48 -11.30 -2.86
C ASN A 84 -7.28 -10.65 -1.71
N ARG A 85 -7.09 -9.35 -1.46
CA ARG A 85 -7.85 -8.60 -0.45
C ARG A 85 -9.29 -8.37 -0.88
N LEU A 86 -9.52 -8.08 -2.17
CA LEU A 86 -10.86 -7.98 -2.74
C LEU A 86 -11.63 -9.29 -2.61
N ILE A 87 -11.01 -10.41 -2.97
CA ILE A 87 -11.61 -11.75 -2.87
C ILE A 87 -11.91 -12.09 -1.41
N LYS A 88 -10.95 -11.85 -0.50
CA LYS A 88 -11.15 -12.09 0.94
C LYS A 88 -12.33 -11.30 1.50
N LYS A 89 -12.49 -10.05 1.07
CA LYS A 89 -13.62 -9.19 1.46
C LYS A 89 -14.95 -9.72 0.91
N ALA A 90 -15.00 -10.12 -0.37
CA ALA A 90 -16.20 -10.65 -0.99
C ALA A 90 -16.63 -12.01 -0.38
N GLY A 91 -15.67 -12.92 -0.17
CA GLY A 91 -15.94 -14.25 0.40
C GLY A 91 -16.40 -14.24 1.86
N SER A 92 -16.27 -13.12 2.58
CA SER A 92 -16.79 -12.98 3.95
C SER A 92 -18.31 -12.79 4.02
N ALA A 93 -18.97 -12.38 2.93
CA ALA A 93 -20.42 -12.11 2.93
C ALA A 93 -21.27 -13.39 2.78
N ASP A 94 -20.77 -14.39 2.07
CA ASP A 94 -21.50 -15.63 1.73
C ASP A 94 -20.94 -16.90 2.41
N ALA A 95 -20.03 -16.75 3.37
CA ALA A 95 -19.46 -17.89 4.09
C ALA A 95 -20.51 -18.49 5.05
N ILE A 96 -21.23 -19.51 4.58
CA ILE A 96 -21.99 -20.40 5.46
C ILE A 96 -20.97 -21.07 6.37
N THR A 97 -20.90 -20.60 7.60
CA THR A 97 -20.11 -21.24 8.67
C THR A 97 -21.01 -22.27 9.34
N GLU A 98 -21.26 -23.38 8.64
CA GLU A 98 -21.77 -24.58 9.32
C GLU A 98 -20.64 -25.15 10.18
N ALA A 99 -20.88 -25.13 11.49
CA ALA A 99 -20.09 -25.78 12.52
C ALA A 99 -20.66 -27.17 12.82
#